data_AF-A0A560UGF0-F1
#
_entry.id   AF-A0A560UGF0-F1
#
_cell.length_a   1.000
_cell.length_b   1.000
_cell.length_c   1.000
_cell.angle_alpha   90.00
_cell.angle_beta   90.00
_cell.angle_gamma   90.00
#
_symmetry.space_group_name_H-M   'P 1'
#
loop_
_entity.id
_entity.type
_entity.pdbx_description
1 polymer ?
#
loop_
_entity_poly.entity_id
_entity_poly.type
_entity_poly.pdbx_seq_one_letter_code
_entity_poly.pdbx_strand_id
1 'polypeptide(L)' 'MPVTNSIENINGQLRKIIKTRGHFPSDEAATKLIWLALRNITADWGRAAHDWKAAMNQFAILYEERFVRPSV' A
#
# COMPACT_ATOMS: atom_id res chain seq x y z
N MET A 1 8.49 -11.00 16.74
CA MET A 1 7.29 -10.16 16.55
C MET A 1 6.63 -10.60 15.25
N PRO A 2 5.33 -10.92 15.22
CA PRO A 2 4.66 -11.12 13.94
C PRO A 2 4.81 -9.83 13.14
N VAL A 3 5.28 -9.96 11.89
CA VAL A 3 5.30 -8.87 10.92
C VAL A 3 3.85 -8.40 10.80
N THR A 4 3.52 -7.19 11.25
CA THR A 4 2.16 -6.68 11.14
C THR A 4 1.83 -6.61 9.65
N ASN A 5 0.90 -7.47 9.22
CA ASN A 5 0.48 -7.61 7.82
C ASN A 5 0.15 -6.20 7.26
N SER A 6 0.84 -5.78 6.20
CA SER A 6 0.68 -4.44 5.63
C SER A 6 -0.78 -4.11 5.31
N ILE A 7 -1.57 -5.11 4.92
CA ILE A 7 -3.00 -4.98 4.64
C ILE A 7 -3.78 -4.70 5.93
N GLU A 8 -3.48 -5.40 7.03
CA GLU A 8 -4.13 -5.17 8.32
C GLU A 8 -3.83 -3.78 8.88
N ASN A 9 -2.59 -3.30 8.69
CA ASN A 9 -2.20 -1.95 9.07
C ASN A 9 -3.05 -0.89 8.34
N ILE A 10 -3.18 -1.00 7.02
CA ILE A 10 -4.03 -0.11 6.20
C ILE A 10 -5.49 -0.17 6.69
N ASN A 11 -6.03 -1.38 6.86
CA ASN A 11 -7.41 -1.59 7.30
C ASN A 11 -7.66 -1.00 8.70
N GLY A 12 -6.70 -1.11 9.61
CA GLY A 12 -6.78 -0.52 10.95
C GLY A 12 -6.81 1.01 10.92
N GLN A 13 -5.95 1.62 10.11
CA GLN A 13 -5.91 3.07 9.93
C GLN A 13 -7.19 3.60 9.26
N LEU A 14 -7.68 2.91 8.23
CA LEU A 14 -8.94 3.27 7.57
C LEU A 14 -10.13 3.20 8.54
N ARG A 15 -10.25 2.11 9.32
CA ARG A 15 -11.27 1.98 10.38
C ARG A 15 -11.22 3.14 11.38
N LYS A 16 -10.02 3.58 11.78
CA LYS A 16 -9.86 4.70 12.71
C LYS A 16 -10.39 6.02 12.14
N ILE A 17 -10.23 6.25 10.83
CA ILE A 17 -10.68 7.47 10.15
C ILE A 17 -12.20 7.47 9.95
N ILE A 18 -12.78 6.33 9.57
CA ILE A 18 -14.22 6.24 9.28
C ILE A 18 -15.09 6.16 10.55
N LYS A 19 -14.56 5.65 11.68
CA LYS A 19 -15.38 5.44 12.90
C LYS A 19 -16.06 6.71 13.43
N THR A 20 -15.51 7.89 13.13
CA THR A 20 -16.02 9.18 13.59
C THR A 20 -16.98 9.84 12.59
N ARG A 21 -17.19 9.25 11.40
CA ARG A 21 -17.94 9.84 10.27
C ARG A 21 -19.00 8.85 9.76
N GLY A 22 -19.93 8.47 10.62
CA GLY A 22 -20.86 7.36 10.38
C GLY A 22 -21.97 7.59 9.35
N HIS A 23 -22.29 8.83 8.97
CA HIS A 23 -23.30 9.13 7.94
C HIS A 23 -22.70 9.97 6.82
N PHE A 24 -22.86 9.48 5.59
CA PHE A 24 -22.45 10.18 4.37
C PHE A 24 -23.69 10.61 3.57
N PRO A 25 -23.70 11.82 3.02
CA PRO A 25 -24.82 12.34 2.22
C PRO A 25 -24.92 11.70 0.83
N SER A 26 -23.84 11.06 0.35
CA SER A 26 -23.78 10.31 -0.91
C SER A 26 -22.62 9.33 -0.91
N ASP A 27 -22.67 8.35 -1.82
CA ASP A 27 -21.56 7.42 -2.05
C ASP A 27 -20.29 8.16 -2.49
N GLU A 28 -20.43 9.22 -3.30
CA GLU A 28 -19.31 10.04 -3.75
C GLU A 28 -18.59 10.73 -2.58
N ALA A 29 -19.34 11.21 -1.58
CA ALA A 29 -18.76 11.77 -0.37
C ALA A 29 -17.99 10.71 0.44
N ALA A 30 -18.49 9.48 0.51
CA ALA A 30 -17.80 8.36 1.15
C ALA A 30 -16.52 7.98 0.38
N THR A 31 -16.59 7.86 -0.94
CA THR A 31 -15.44 7.56 -1.80
C THR A 31 -14.35 8.62 -1.66
N LYS A 32 -14.71 9.91 -1.66
CA LYS A 32 -13.76 11.00 -1.48
C LYS A 32 -13.05 10.94 -0.13
N LEU A 33 -13.77 10.59 0.94
CA LEU A 33 -13.15 10.43 2.26
C LEU A 33 -12.16 9.26 2.26
N ILE A 34 -12.54 8.10 1.71
CA ILE A 34 -11.66 6.93 1.61
C ILE A 34 -10.40 7.28 0.81
N TRP A 35 -10.55 8.00 -0.30
CA TRP A 35 -9.42 8.46 -1.11
C TRP A 35 -8.48 9.38 -0.32
N LEU A 36 -9.02 10.38 0.39
CA LEU A 36 -8.22 11.28 1.23
C LEU A 36 -7.52 10.52 2.36
N ALA A 37 -8.20 9.57 2.99
CA ALA A 37 -7.64 8.72 4.02
C ALA A 37 -6.44 7.91 3.49
N LEU A 38 -6.61 7.24 2.36
CA LEU A 38 -5.54 6.48 1.71
C LEU A 38 -4.37 7.38 1.33
N ARG A 39 -4.63 8.55 0.74
CA ARG A 39 -3.59 9.52 0.38
C ARG A 39 -2.75 9.95 1.59
N ASN A 40 -3.38 10.15 2.75
CA ASN A 40 -2.68 10.51 3.97
C ASN A 40 -1.86 9.32 4.52
N ILE A 41 -2.40 8.10 4.47
CA ILE A 41 -1.70 6.89 4.92
C ILE A 41 -0.45 6.65 4.08
N THR A 42 -0.54 6.83 2.75
CA THR A 42 0.56 6.55 1.82
C THR A 42 1.56 7.69 1.68
N ALA A 43 1.29 8.87 2.25
CA ALA A 43 2.20 10.02 2.19
C ALA A 43 3.61 9.70 2.73
N ASP A 44 3.69 8.83 3.75
CA ASP A 44 4.94 8.46 4.41
C ASP A 44 5.58 7.18 3.84
N TRP A 45 5.01 6.58 2.79
CA TRP A 45 5.45 5.28 2.24
C TRP A 45 6.69 5.37 1.34
N GLY A 46 7.43 6.48 1.37
CA GLY A 46 8.65 6.65 0.56
C GLY A 46 9.85 5.78 0.96
N ARG A 47 9.75 5.02 2.06
CA ARG A 47 10.85 4.16 2.52
C ARG A 47 10.85 2.84 1.74
N ALA A 48 12.01 2.50 1.18
CA ALA A 48 12.21 1.18 0.58
C ALA A 48 11.95 0.09 1.63
N ALA A 49 11.36 -1.03 1.18
CA ALA A 49 11.19 -2.21 2.01
C ALA A 49 12.56 -2.68 2.54
N HIS A 50 12.59 -3.14 3.79
CA HIS A 50 13.79 -3.74 4.35
C HIS A 50 14.25 -4.91 3.46
N ASP A 51 15.56 -5.00 3.21
CA ASP A 51 16.18 -6.02 2.36
C ASP A 51 15.66 -6.11 0.92
N TRP A 52 15.05 -5.05 0.39
CA TRP A 52 14.52 -5.03 -0.98
C TRP A 52 15.54 -5.50 -2.03
N LYS A 53 16.82 -5.13 -1.87
CA LYS A 53 17.89 -5.55 -2.79
C LYS A 53 18.11 -7.07 -2.78
N ALA A 54 18.05 -7.70 -1.61
CA ALA A 54 18.23 -9.14 -1.49
C ALA A 54 17.03 -9.89 -2.09
N ALA A 55 15.80 -9.41 -1.82
CA ALA A 55 14.59 -9.95 -2.43
C ALA A 55 14.59 -9.80 -3.96
N MET A 56 15.04 -8.64 -4.46
CA MET A 56 15.16 -8.37 -5.90
C MET A 56 16.07 -9.37 -6.59
N ASN A 57 17.20 -9.74 -5.98
CA ASN A 57 18.10 -10.75 -6.54
C ASN A 57 17.42 -12.12 -6.68
N GLN A 58 16.57 -12.49 -5.71
CA GLN A 58 15.80 -13.74 -5.79
C GLN A 58 14.75 -13.67 -6.91
N PHE A 59 14.06 -12.53 -7.07
CA PHE A 59 13.12 -12.35 -8.18
C PHE A 59 13.80 -12.39 -9.54
N ALA A 60 15.01 -11.84 -9.66
CA ALA A 60 15.78 -11.87 -10.90
C ALA A 60 16.17 -13.29 -11.32
N ILE A 61 16.40 -14.21 -10.37
CA ILE A 61 16.66 -15.62 -10.65
C ILE A 61 15.38 -16.36 -11.05
N LEU A 62 14.28 -16.11 -10.35
CA LEU A 62 13.01 -16.83 -10.57
C LEU A 62 12.27 -16.38 -11.82
N TYR A 63 12.42 -15.11 -12.21
CA TYR A 63 11.69 -14.47 -13.31
C TYR A 63 12.66 -13.77 -14.26
N GLU A 64 13.75 -14.44 -14.61
CA GLU A 64 14.83 -13.91 -15.44
C GLU A 64 14.30 -13.20 -16.71
N GLU A 65 13.28 -13.78 -17.36
CA GLU A 65 12.66 -13.26 -18.57
C GLU A 65 11.96 -11.89 -18.39
N ARG A 66 11.67 -11.49 -17.15
CA ARG A 66 11.07 -10.20 -16.79
C ARG A 66 12.10 -9.12 -16.46
N PHE A 67 13.37 -9.52 -16.27
CA PHE A 67 14.49 -8.64 -15.92
C PHE A 67 15.44 -8.36 -17.09
N VAL A 68 14.95 -8.51 -18.32
CA VAL A 68 15.70 -8.17 -19.54
C VAL A 68 15.52 -6.70 -19.90
N ARG A 69 16.61 -6.03 -20.30
CA ARG A 69 16.50 -4.72 -20.95
C ARG A 69 15.87 -4.94 -22.33
N PRO A 70 14.83 -4.18 -22.71
CA PRO A 70 14.29 -4.27 -24.06
C PRO A 70 15.43 -3.97 -25.05
N SER A 71 15.72 -4.92 -25.93
CA SER A 71 16.58 -4.68 -27.08
C SER A 71 15.83 -3.74 -28.02
N VAL A 72 16.20 -2.47 -27.99
CA VAL A 72 15.95 -1.55 -29.11
C VAL A 72 16.67 -2.05 -30.36
#